data_AF-A0A957UAH7-F1
#
_entry.id   AF-A0A957UAH7-F1
#
_cell.length_a   1.000
_cell.length_b   1.000
_cell.length_c   1.000
_cell.angle_alpha   90.00
_cell.angle_beta   90.00
_cell.angle_gamma   90.00
#
_symmetry.space_group_name_H-M   'P 1'
#
loop_
_entity.id
_entity.type
_entity.pdbx_description
1 polymer ?
#
loop_
_entity_poly.entity_id
_entity_poly.type
_entity_poly.pdbx_seq_one_letter_code
_entity_poly.pdbx_strand_id
1 'polypeptide(L)' 'FEPQNAVALICGPEVMMRYAVQALHKRGVGPQQTYLSLERNMKCGTAMCGHCQYGPHFVCRDGPVFRMDQVQRFFGKWEV' A
#
# COMPACT_ATOMS: atom_id res chain seq x y z
N PHE A 1 10.84 -4.48 -19.45
CA PHE A 1 10.32 -3.12 -19.34
C PHE A 1 11.44 -2.22 -18.82
N GLU A 2 11.45 -0.94 -19.21
CA GLU A 2 12.34 0.06 -18.63
C GLU A 2 11.77 0.52 -17.29
N PRO A 3 12.50 0.35 -16.16
CA PRO A 3 11.96 0.63 -14.84
C PRO A 3 11.57 2.09 -14.63
N GLN A 4 12.33 3.03 -15.20
CA GLN A 4 12.01 4.46 -15.14
C GLN A 4 10.69 4.84 -15.83
N ASN A 5 10.21 4.01 -16.76
CA ASN A 5 9.00 4.24 -17.56
C ASN A 5 7.85 3.30 -17.15
N ALA A 6 7.96 2.63 -16.00
CA ALA A 6 6.96 1.70 -15.51
C ALA A 6 6.27 2.23 -14.24
N VAL A 7 5.00 1.86 -14.09
CA VAL A 7 4.23 2.04 -12.84
C VAL A 7 3.74 0.66 -12.40
N ALA A 8 3.96 0.34 -11.13
CA ALA A 8 3.46 -0.89 -10.53
C ALA A 8 2.18 -0.63 -9.76
N LEU A 9 1.12 -1.35 -10.10
CA LEU A 9 -0.15 -1.38 -9.37
C LEU A 9 -0.28 -2.77 -8.75
N ILE A 10 -0.37 -2.86 -7.42
CA ILE A 10 -0.33 -4.14 -6.71
C ILE A 10 -1.54 -4.22 -5.77
N CYS A 11 -2.27 -5.33 -5.85
CA CYS A 11 -3.38 -5.69 -4.98
C CYS A 11 -3.26 -7.17 -4.59
N GLY A 12 -3.87 -7.57 -3.47
CA GLY A 12 -3.90 -8.96 -3.01
C GLY A 12 -3.40 -9.13 -1.58
N PRO A 13 -3.14 -10.37 -1.14
CA PRO A 13 -2.68 -10.62 0.23
C PRO A 13 -1.38 -9.85 0.54
N GLU A 14 -1.31 -9.20 1.71
CA GLU A 14 -0.19 -8.31 2.04
C GLU A 14 1.18 -9.01 1.94
N VAL A 15 1.26 -10.30 2.31
CA VAL A 15 2.47 -11.12 2.14
C VAL A 15 2.92 -11.20 0.68
N MET A 16 1.99 -11.39 -0.27
CA MET A 16 2.28 -11.40 -1.70
C MET A 16 2.76 -10.03 -2.15
N MET A 17 2.06 -8.98 -1.72
CA MET A 17 2.40 -7.59 -2.09
C MET A 17 3.80 -7.23 -1.63
N ARG A 18 4.23 -7.64 -0.42
CA ARG A 18 5.59 -7.41 0.09
C ARG A 18 6.67 -8.00 -0.82
N TYR A 19 6.49 -9.25 -1.25
CA TYR A 19 7.44 -9.89 -2.16
C TYR A 19 7.40 -9.28 -3.57
N ALA A 20 6.22 -8.89 -4.06
CA ALA A 20 6.09 -8.21 -5.34
C ALA A 20 6.82 -6.85 -5.33
N VAL A 21 6.62 -6.03 -4.29
CA VAL A 21 7.33 -4.75 -4.11
C VAL A 21 8.84 -4.98 -4.04
N GLN A 22 9.30 -5.97 -3.27
CA GLN A 22 10.73 -6.27 -3.16
C GLN A 22 11.33 -6.70 -4.51
N ALA A 23 10.63 -7.53 -5.28
CA ALA A 23 11.07 -7.97 -6.60
C ALA A 23 11.13 -6.81 -7.61
N LEU A 24 10.13 -5.93 -7.60
CA LEU A 24 10.07 -4.75 -8.46
C LEU A 24 11.15 -3.71 -8.09
N HIS A 25 11.37 -3.51 -6.80
CA HIS A 25 12.41 -2.62 -6.30
C HIS A 25 13.80 -3.07 -6.73
N LYS A 26 14.10 -4.38 -6.63
CA LYS A 26 15.35 -4.97 -7.15
C LYS A 26 15.54 -4.77 -8.65
N ARG A 27 14.44 -4.59 -9.40
CA ARG A 27 14.45 -4.32 -10.84
C ARG A 27 14.45 -2.82 -11.16
N GLY A 28 14.53 -1.94 -10.16
CA GLY A 28 14.62 -0.49 -10.36
C GLY A 28 13.28 0.26 -10.33
N VAL A 29 12.15 -0.39 -10.02
CA VAL A 29 10.88 0.32 -9.84
C VAL A 29 10.86 0.93 -8.44
N GLY A 30 10.89 2.26 -8.37
CA GLY A 30 10.98 2.99 -7.10
C GLY A 30 9.66 3.03 -6.31
N PRO A 31 9.71 3.44 -5.04
CA PRO A 31 8.51 3.58 -4.20
C PRO A 31 7.55 4.67 -4.72
N GLN A 32 8.04 5.69 -5.44
CA GLN A 32 7.22 6.73 -6.05
C GLN A 32 6.45 6.23 -7.29
N GLN A 33 6.84 5.09 -7.85
CA GLN A 33 6.21 4.45 -9.02
C GLN A 33 5.38 3.22 -8.64
N THR A 34 5.30 2.91 -7.34
CA THR A 34 4.62 1.72 -6.83
C THR A 34 3.39 2.14 -6.05
N TYR A 35 2.24 1.59 -6.42
CA TYR A 35 0.95 1.84 -5.78
C TYR A 35 0.39 0.53 -5.23
N LEU A 36 -0.12 0.60 -4.02
CA LEU A 36 -0.64 -0.52 -3.25
C LEU A 36 -2.12 -0.28 -2.96
N SER A 37 -2.98 -1.22 -3.36
CA SER A 37 -4.36 -1.27 -2.88
C SER A 37 -4.38 -1.97 -1.53
N LEU A 38 -4.41 -1.19 -0.44
CA LEU A 38 -4.39 -1.73 0.92
C LEU A 38 -5.77 -2.17 1.35
N GLU A 39 -5.82 -3.34 1.99
CA GLU A 39 -7.04 -3.90 2.58
C GLU A 39 -6.91 -3.88 4.11
N ARG A 40 -7.92 -3.32 4.79
CA ARG A 40 -8.09 -3.34 6.24
C ARG A 40 -9.52 -3.71 6.57
N ASN A 41 -9.77 -4.11 7.82
CA ASN A 41 -11.14 -4.33 8.26
C ASN A 41 -11.93 -3.00 8.19
N MET A 42 -12.83 -2.90 7.21
CA MET A 42 -13.71 -1.75 7.07
C MET A 42 -15.07 -2.08 7.66
N LYS A 43 -15.57 -1.22 8.54
CA LYS A 43 -16.92 -1.33 9.12
C LYS A 43 -17.84 -0.19 8.69
N CYS A 44 -17.42 1.06 8.90
CA CYS A 44 -18.26 2.23 8.58
C CYS A 44 -18.06 2.82 7.18
N GLY A 45 -16.93 2.56 6.51
CA GLY A 45 -16.62 3.12 5.18
C GLY A 45 -16.47 4.65 5.09
N THR A 46 -16.59 5.38 6.20
CA THR A 46 -16.70 6.86 6.25
C THR A 46 -15.74 7.49 7.26
N ALA A 47 -14.79 6.69 7.77
CA ALA A 47 -13.80 7.07 8.77
C ALA A 47 -14.40 7.67 10.06
N MET A 48 -15.55 7.12 10.47
CA MET A 48 -16.16 7.40 11.78
C MET A 48 -15.73 6.40 12.87
N CYS A 49 -15.46 5.13 12.51
CA CYS A 49 -15.23 4.06 13.49
C CYS A 49 -13.76 3.66 13.70
N GLY A 50 -12.83 4.14 12.86
CA GLY A 50 -11.39 3.86 12.97
C GLY A 50 -10.91 2.43 12.70
N HIS A 51 -11.77 1.46 12.38
CA HIS A 51 -11.33 0.07 12.12
C HIS A 51 -10.34 -0.05 10.95
N CYS A 52 -10.47 0.82 9.94
CA CYS A 52 -9.60 0.84 8.79
C CYS A 52 -8.43 1.82 8.96
N GLN A 53 -8.12 2.25 10.18
CA GLN A 53 -6.99 3.12 10.44
C GLN A 53 -5.69 2.38 10.13
N TYR A 54 -4.76 3.13 9.54
CA TYR A 54 -3.44 2.67 9.13
C TYR A 54 -2.44 3.81 9.30
N GLY A 55 -1.76 3.84 10.45
CA GLY A 55 -0.95 4.98 10.86
C GLY A 55 -1.81 6.26 10.94
N PRO A 56 -1.43 7.34 10.24
CA PRO A 56 -2.20 8.59 10.22
C PRO A 56 -3.38 8.58 9.23
N HIS A 57 -3.58 7.51 8.46
CA HIS A 57 -4.57 7.44 7.39
C HIS A 57 -5.76 6.54 7.74
N PHE A 58 -6.93 6.86 7.23
CA PHE A 58 -8.07 5.94 7.16
C PHE A 58 -8.17 5.35 5.76
N VAL A 59 -7.97 4.04 5.60
CA VAL A 59 -7.99 3.40 4.27
C VAL A 59 -9.30 3.66 3.51
N CYS A 60 -10.45 3.74 4.21
CA CYS A 60 -11.74 4.01 3.57
C CYS A 60 -11.95 5.46 3.10
N ARG A 61 -11.17 6.43 3.60
CA ARG A 61 -11.30 7.86 3.25
C ARG A 61 -10.13 8.37 2.42
N ASP A 62 -8.91 8.04 2.86
CA ASP A 62 -7.66 8.54 2.28
C ASP A 62 -7.08 7.57 1.22
N GLY A 63 -7.52 6.31 1.23
CA GLY A 63 -7.10 5.24 0.33
C GLY A 63 -8.19 4.85 -0.67
N PRO A 64 -8.34 3.54 -1.00
CA PRO A 64 -7.54 2.39 -0.55
C PRO A 64 -6.19 2.27 -1.26
N VAL A 65 -5.98 3.05 -2.33
CA VAL A 65 -4.76 3.03 -3.13
C VAL A 65 -3.78 4.06 -2.62
N PHE A 66 -2.66 3.60 -2.08
CA PHE A 66 -1.58 4.44 -1.58
C PHE A 66 -0.32 4.28 -2.42
N ARG A 67 0.45 5.36 -2.55
CA ARG A 67 1.79 5.28 -3.13
C ARG A 67 2.76 4.73 -2.07
N MET A 68 3.68 3.87 -2.48
CA MET A 68 4.52 3.10 -1.54
C MET A 68 5.34 4.01 -0.61
N ASP A 69 5.83 5.16 -1.10
CA ASP A 69 6.55 6.14 -0.28
C ASP A 69 5.70 6.79 0.84
N GLN A 70 4.38 6.85 0.70
CA GLN A 70 3.47 7.37 1.74
C GLN A 70 3.31 6.37 2.91
N VAL A 71 3.33 5.08 2.60
CA VAL A 71 2.97 4.00 3.54
C VAL A 71 4.14 3.09 3.93
N GLN A 72 5.32 3.29 3.34
CA GLN A 72 6.50 2.43 3.53
C GLN A 72 6.84 2.17 5.01
N ARG A 73 6.64 3.17 5.87
CA ARG A 73 6.93 3.06 7.32
C ARG A 73 6.05 2.02 8.03
N PHE A 74 4.84 1.78 7.52
CA PHE A 74 3.83 0.92 8.11
C PHE A 74 3.67 -0.40 7.35
N PHE A 75 4.08 -0.45 6.08
CA PHE A 75 3.88 -1.62 5.22
C PHE A 75 4.61 -2.86 5.73
N GLY A 76 3.89 -3.96 5.92
CA GLY A 76 4.43 -5.20 6.50
C GLY A 76 4.44 -5.26 8.02
N LYS A 77 3.87 -4.26 8.71
CA LYS A 77 3.71 -4.26 10.17
C LYS A 77 2.27 -4.58 10.53
N TRP A 78 2.09 -5.58 11.40
CA TRP A 78 0.78 -6.05 11.84
C TRP A 78 0.20 -5.18 12.97
N GLU A 79 1.06 -4.65 13.83
CA GLU A 79 0.71 -3.76 14.94
C GLU A 79 0.94 -2.31 14.52
N VAL A 80 -0.03 -1.74 13.81
CA VAL A 80 -0.11 -0.31 13.45
C VAL A 80 -1.54 0.17 13.60
#